data_AF-A0A9C9N848-F1
#
_entry.id   AF-A0A9C9N848-F1
#
_cell.length_a   1.000
_cell.length_b   1.000
_cell.length_c   1.000
_cell.angle_alpha   90.00
_cell.angle_beta   90.00
_cell.angle_gamma   90.00
#
_symmetry.space_group_name_H-M   'P 1'
#
loop_
_entity.id
_entity.type
_entity.pdbx_description
1 polymer ?
#
loop_
_entity_poly.entity_id
_entity_poly.type
_entity_poly.pdbx_seq_one_letter_code
_entity_poly.pdbx_strand_id
1 'polypeptide(L)'
;MQTQRILVPWVLGLGLALLTLALLGRTARSTTAAPTAELRVCPAGPPTCDYATVQAAVDAANDGAVIKVAAGVYTGVSARSGVTQVVYLSKTVTLQGGYTVTNWSAPDPGAYPTTLDAEGRGRALYVGWGVSPTIAGLRITGGDAAGQRGYAAYWPEEYDAGGGVYVGGAAALISRCVIYSNTAQWGGGVYLSGELAAIRESALLSNTAWNGGGLALAGAVTVEVSGNLIQGNVVQRGDSWVNGGGGVYLEHSLAALRGNVIRRNRAADQGGGVFILWSRFTVTLVNNVIADNQAQVGSGMWAGGSTVHLYHNTLARNTGGDGSGVYLTPSGPKLPFPFLAVMTNTVVVSQAAGISITTGGWTPPPHNTMIMDGVLWFETPITVSVEGGGVVTVENQYIGDPAFAADGYHLTARSAALDRGVDAGVAVDVDGEPRPGRGCDLGADEFPAALQVSKVAGADRVSPGSRLTYTLRVTNTGAADLHARITDTLPAGIAPGRTSGGTAFLPGGPITWTALVAAPGGVWEETVVVTAAESQTGPLVNRVEVTTEEGAAGGARVVVNHAQVYLPLVLRDYSAACTAHTAALVLSTRRMWCRWGISSPSRPG
;
A
#
# COMPACT_ATOMS: atom_id res chain seq x y z
N MET A 1 -7.06 35.90 50.60
CA MET A 1 -5.69 35.50 50.21
C MET A 1 -5.27 34.31 51.05
N GLN A 2 -5.34 33.11 50.50
CA GLN A 2 -4.55 31.94 50.92
C GLN A 2 -4.82 30.82 49.90
N THR A 3 -3.96 30.75 48.89
CA THR A 3 -3.90 29.70 47.86
C THR A 3 -3.08 28.53 48.40
N GLN A 4 -3.70 27.39 48.69
CA GLN A 4 -3.04 26.09 48.75
C GLN A 4 -4.06 24.95 48.58
N ARG A 5 -3.62 23.91 47.86
CA ARG A 5 -4.22 22.56 47.65
C ARG A 5 -5.09 22.39 46.41
N ILE A 6 -4.53 21.77 45.37
CA ILE A 6 -4.97 20.50 44.75
C ILE A 6 -3.81 20.05 43.83
N LEU A 7 -3.00 19.11 44.28
CA LEU A 7 -2.00 18.42 43.45
C LEU A 7 -1.66 17.05 44.10
N VAL A 8 -2.68 16.26 44.43
CA VAL A 8 -2.54 14.87 44.89
C VAL A 8 -3.78 14.07 44.48
N PRO A 9 -3.90 13.63 43.21
CA PRO A 9 -4.24 12.22 43.01
C PRO A 9 -3.55 11.50 41.84
N TRP A 10 -2.54 12.08 41.17
CA TRP A 10 -1.95 11.45 39.97
C TRP A 10 -0.78 10.48 40.22
N VAL A 11 -0.27 10.36 41.46
CA VAL A 11 0.93 9.53 41.74
C VAL A 11 0.57 8.16 42.36
N LEU A 12 -0.64 7.97 42.90
CA LEU A 12 -1.06 6.69 43.50
C LEU A 12 -1.69 5.71 42.49
N GLY A 13 -2.17 6.17 41.33
CA GLY A 13 -2.73 5.30 40.27
C GLY A 13 -1.68 4.58 39.43
N LEU A 14 -0.53 5.21 39.15
CA LEU A 14 0.56 4.64 38.36
C LEU A 14 1.38 3.59 39.14
N GLY A 15 1.48 3.74 40.47
CA GLY A 15 2.17 2.78 41.33
C GLY A 15 1.46 1.43 41.47
N LEU A 16 0.12 1.42 41.48
CA LEU A 16 -0.68 0.19 41.62
C LEU A 16 -0.75 -0.62 40.31
N ALA A 17 -0.71 0.05 39.15
CA ALA A 17 -0.67 -0.59 37.83
C ALA A 17 0.70 -1.24 37.52
N LEU A 18 1.80 -0.65 38.02
CA LEU A 18 3.14 -1.20 37.84
C LEU A 18 3.44 -2.37 38.80
N LEU A 19 2.86 -2.38 40.00
CA LEU A 19 3.01 -3.52 40.93
C LEU A 19 2.21 -4.76 40.48
N THR A 20 1.04 -4.57 39.86
CA THR A 20 0.23 -5.67 39.30
C THR A 20 0.88 -6.29 38.06
N LEU A 21 1.57 -5.52 37.22
CA LEU A 21 2.40 -6.05 36.13
C LEU A 21 3.64 -6.83 36.63
N ALA A 22 4.25 -6.42 37.74
CA ALA A 22 5.46 -7.08 38.28
C ALA A 22 5.16 -8.41 39.01
N LEU A 23 3.96 -8.58 39.56
CA LEU A 23 3.53 -9.83 40.23
C LEU A 23 2.94 -10.88 39.26
N LEU A 24 2.47 -10.48 38.07
CA LEU A 24 2.11 -11.41 36.97
C LEU A 24 3.33 -11.92 36.18
N GLY A 25 4.48 -11.25 36.31
CA GLY A 25 5.73 -11.62 35.62
C GLY A 25 6.57 -12.71 36.29
N ARG A 26 6.16 -13.26 37.43
CA ARG A 26 6.91 -14.30 38.17
C ARG A 26 6.07 -15.56 38.39
N THR A 27 5.77 -16.25 37.30
CA THR A 27 5.64 -17.73 37.18
C THR A 27 5.21 -18.17 35.78
N ALA A 28 5.55 -17.42 34.72
CA ALA A 28 5.58 -18.03 33.39
C ALA A 28 6.91 -18.81 33.29
N ARG A 29 6.89 -20.06 33.74
CA ARG A 29 7.88 -21.04 33.25
C ARG A 29 7.78 -20.98 31.73
N SER A 30 8.87 -20.57 31.09
CA SER A 30 9.08 -20.76 29.65
C SER A 30 8.99 -22.26 29.40
N THR A 31 7.78 -22.71 29.09
CA THR A 31 7.59 -23.94 28.35
C THR A 31 8.04 -23.58 26.96
N THR A 32 9.15 -24.17 26.51
CA THR A 32 9.46 -24.23 25.10
C THR A 32 8.19 -24.69 24.41
N ALA A 33 7.58 -23.82 23.59
CA ALA A 33 6.43 -24.19 22.78
C ALA A 33 6.81 -25.48 22.05
N ALA A 34 6.07 -26.56 22.32
CA ALA A 34 6.22 -27.78 21.56
C ALA A 34 6.14 -27.40 20.07
N PRO A 35 6.95 -28.02 19.19
CA PRO A 35 6.84 -27.73 17.76
C PRO A 35 5.38 -27.85 17.36
N THR A 36 4.85 -26.79 16.75
CA THR A 36 3.47 -26.74 16.29
C THR A 36 3.24 -27.95 15.40
N ALA A 37 2.31 -28.83 15.78
CA ALA A 37 2.10 -30.08 15.05
C ALA A 37 1.82 -29.76 13.58
N GLU A 38 2.64 -30.30 12.69
CA GLU A 38 2.41 -30.24 11.25
C GLU A 38 1.65 -31.50 10.83
N LEU A 39 0.54 -31.34 10.13
CA LEU A 39 -0.26 -32.43 9.58
C LEU A 39 -0.28 -32.31 8.06
N ARG A 40 -0.06 -33.42 7.35
CA ARG A 40 0.04 -33.47 5.88
C ARG A 40 -1.17 -34.18 5.30
N VAL A 41 -1.79 -33.55 4.30
CA VAL A 41 -3.01 -34.05 3.66
C VAL A 41 -2.78 -34.22 2.17
N CYS A 42 -3.10 -35.39 1.62
CA CYS A 42 -2.95 -35.71 0.20
C CYS A 42 -4.05 -36.69 -0.25
N PRO A 43 -4.48 -36.69 -1.52
CA PRO A 43 -5.56 -37.57 -1.97
C PRO A 43 -5.25 -39.08 -1.78
N ALA A 44 -3.97 -39.45 -1.83
CA ALA A 44 -3.54 -40.84 -1.63
C ALA A 44 -3.68 -41.33 -0.18
N GLY A 45 -3.74 -40.41 0.79
CA GLY A 45 -3.78 -40.74 2.21
C GLY A 45 -2.54 -41.49 2.73
N PRO A 46 -2.64 -42.06 3.94
CA PRO A 46 -1.57 -42.89 4.51
C PRO A 46 -1.23 -44.11 3.65
N PRO A 47 0.07 -44.48 3.53
CA PRO A 47 1.22 -43.89 4.24
C PRO A 47 1.88 -42.70 3.52
N THR A 48 1.35 -42.24 2.38
CA THR A 48 1.94 -41.16 1.56
C THR A 48 1.92 -39.81 2.29
N CYS A 49 0.90 -39.61 3.13
CA CYS A 49 0.70 -38.45 4.00
C CYS A 49 -0.10 -38.87 5.23
N ASP A 50 -0.33 -37.97 6.17
CA ASP A 50 -0.98 -38.30 7.46
C ASP A 50 -2.50 -38.52 7.31
N TYR A 51 -3.15 -37.80 6.38
CA TYR A 51 -4.60 -37.87 6.18
C TYR A 51 -5.00 -37.82 4.70
N ALA A 52 -6.07 -38.54 4.36
CA ALA A 52 -6.67 -38.51 3.02
C ALA A 52 -7.65 -37.33 2.81
N THR A 53 -8.22 -36.79 3.89
CA THR A 53 -9.20 -35.70 3.84
C THR A 53 -8.74 -34.52 4.70
N VAL A 54 -9.09 -33.31 4.27
CA VAL A 54 -8.76 -32.08 5.01
C VAL A 54 -9.48 -32.07 6.36
N GLN A 55 -10.75 -32.48 6.39
CA GLN A 55 -11.53 -32.49 7.62
C GLN A 55 -10.94 -33.44 8.69
N ALA A 56 -10.44 -34.62 8.31
CA ALA A 56 -9.83 -35.53 9.28
C ALA A 56 -8.56 -34.93 9.92
N ALA A 57 -7.77 -34.18 9.15
CA ALA A 57 -6.61 -33.47 9.68
C ALA A 57 -7.03 -32.33 10.62
N VAL A 58 -8.10 -31.59 10.29
CA VAL A 58 -8.68 -30.56 11.18
C VAL A 58 -9.17 -31.16 12.50
N ASP A 59 -9.80 -32.33 12.44
CA ASP A 59 -10.30 -33.03 13.62
C ASP A 59 -9.15 -33.48 14.54
N ALA A 60 -8.04 -33.93 13.96
CA ALA A 60 -6.85 -34.36 14.70
C ALA A 60 -5.93 -33.22 15.16
N ALA A 61 -5.99 -32.06 14.50
CA ALA A 61 -5.14 -30.92 14.81
C ALA A 61 -5.39 -30.35 16.22
N ASN A 62 -4.32 -29.88 16.87
CA ASN A 62 -4.42 -29.04 18.06
C ASN A 62 -4.47 -27.56 17.64
N ASP A 63 -4.87 -26.67 18.55
CA ASP A 63 -4.73 -25.23 18.34
C ASP A 63 -3.27 -24.86 18.03
N GLY A 64 -3.10 -23.92 17.10
CA GLY A 64 -1.84 -23.50 16.51
C GLY A 64 -1.33 -24.39 15.37
N ALA A 65 -1.83 -25.61 15.20
CA ALA A 65 -1.28 -26.57 14.23
C ALA A 65 -1.32 -26.06 12.77
N VAL A 66 -0.37 -26.54 11.97
CA VAL A 66 -0.29 -26.25 10.54
C VAL A 66 -0.73 -27.48 9.75
N ILE A 67 -1.82 -27.34 9.02
CA ILE A 67 -2.37 -28.36 8.12
C ILE A 67 -1.91 -28.01 6.70
N LYS A 68 -0.93 -28.76 6.21
CA LYS A 68 -0.36 -28.63 4.87
C LYS A 68 -1.12 -29.56 3.92
N VAL A 69 -1.66 -29.00 2.85
CA VAL A 69 -2.48 -29.75 1.90
C VAL A 69 -1.81 -29.77 0.54
N ALA A 70 -1.58 -30.97 0.01
CA ALA A 70 -1.00 -31.16 -1.31
C ALA A 70 -1.97 -30.74 -2.41
N ALA A 71 -1.44 -30.60 -3.63
CA ALA A 71 -2.26 -30.44 -4.83
C ALA A 71 -3.26 -31.59 -4.97
N GLY A 72 -4.48 -31.23 -5.36
CA GLY A 72 -5.59 -32.17 -5.48
C GLY A 72 -6.95 -31.48 -5.35
N VAL A 73 -7.99 -32.24 -5.64
CA VAL A 73 -9.38 -31.85 -5.41
C VAL A 73 -9.91 -32.65 -4.23
N TYR A 74 -10.39 -31.94 -3.22
CA TYR A 74 -10.91 -32.50 -1.97
C TYR A 74 -12.40 -32.20 -1.92
N THR A 75 -13.19 -33.26 -2.09
CA THR A 75 -14.66 -33.23 -2.07
C THR A 75 -15.18 -33.93 -0.82
N GLY A 76 -16.51 -34.06 -0.73
CA GLY A 76 -17.19 -34.72 0.37
C GLY A 76 -17.54 -33.74 1.47
N VAL A 77 -18.82 -33.40 1.55
CA VAL A 77 -19.36 -32.58 2.62
C VAL A 77 -19.73 -33.43 3.84
N SER A 78 -19.65 -32.82 5.03
CA SER A 78 -20.11 -33.43 6.27
C SER A 78 -21.03 -32.47 7.03
N ALA A 79 -22.11 -33.02 7.60
CA ALA A 79 -23.00 -32.29 8.49
C ALA A 79 -22.39 -32.23 9.89
N ARG A 80 -22.12 -31.02 10.40
CA ARG A 80 -21.52 -30.76 11.70
C ARG A 80 -22.24 -29.58 12.33
N SER A 81 -22.69 -29.72 13.58
CA SER A 81 -23.39 -28.66 14.30
C SER A 81 -24.58 -28.04 13.53
N GLY A 82 -25.30 -28.85 12.75
CA GLY A 82 -26.46 -28.41 11.98
C GLY A 82 -26.15 -27.74 10.63
N VAL A 83 -24.87 -27.69 10.22
CA VAL A 83 -24.44 -27.12 8.93
C VAL A 83 -23.61 -28.12 8.12
N THR A 84 -23.71 -28.05 6.80
CA THR A 84 -23.06 -28.96 5.85
C THR A 84 -21.94 -28.26 5.09
N GLN A 85 -20.74 -28.83 5.15
CA GLN A 85 -19.55 -28.26 4.50
C GLN A 85 -18.45 -29.29 4.21
N VAL A 86 -17.51 -28.97 3.30
CA VAL A 86 -16.28 -29.76 3.11
C VAL A 86 -15.36 -29.64 4.32
N VAL A 87 -15.15 -28.42 4.82
CA VAL A 87 -14.28 -28.16 5.98
C VAL A 87 -14.99 -27.29 7.02
N TYR A 88 -15.05 -27.78 8.26
CA TYR A 88 -15.55 -27.10 9.45
C TYR A 88 -14.38 -26.81 10.40
N LEU A 89 -14.03 -25.53 10.54
CA LEU A 89 -12.97 -25.04 11.42
C LEU A 89 -13.56 -24.61 12.77
N SER A 90 -13.28 -25.40 13.80
CA SER A 90 -13.60 -25.11 15.21
C SER A 90 -12.37 -24.89 16.09
N LYS A 91 -11.19 -24.78 15.46
CA LYS A 91 -9.90 -24.63 16.12
C LYS A 91 -9.09 -23.54 15.43
N THR A 92 -8.17 -22.93 16.16
CA THR A 92 -7.27 -21.92 15.62
C THR A 92 -6.11 -22.64 14.92
N VAL A 93 -6.27 -22.95 13.64
CA VAL A 93 -5.26 -23.67 12.83
C VAL A 93 -4.85 -22.86 11.61
N THR A 94 -3.69 -23.19 11.04
CA THR A 94 -3.31 -22.73 9.69
C THR A 94 -3.64 -23.82 8.69
N LEU A 95 -4.61 -23.59 7.82
CA LEU A 95 -4.94 -24.47 6.70
C LEU A 95 -4.33 -23.90 5.42
N GLN A 96 -3.34 -24.59 4.85
CA GLN A 96 -2.54 -24.08 3.73
C GLN A 96 -2.41 -25.08 2.58
N GLY A 97 -2.83 -24.65 1.38
CA GLY A 97 -2.63 -25.38 0.13
C GLY A 97 -1.31 -25.04 -0.57
N GLY A 98 -1.06 -25.69 -1.71
CA GLY A 98 0.12 -25.41 -2.54
C GLY A 98 1.28 -26.39 -2.35
N TYR A 99 1.08 -27.51 -1.65
CA TYR A 99 2.15 -28.49 -1.42
C TYR A 99 2.15 -29.63 -2.45
N THR A 100 3.20 -30.44 -2.44
CA THR A 100 3.23 -31.71 -3.16
C THR A 100 3.62 -32.83 -2.20
N VAL A 101 3.34 -34.08 -2.55
CA VAL A 101 3.74 -35.23 -1.72
C VAL A 101 5.27 -35.35 -1.57
N THR A 102 6.03 -34.72 -2.47
CA THR A 102 7.50 -34.66 -2.45
C THR A 102 8.08 -33.38 -1.85
N ASN A 103 7.28 -32.33 -1.64
CA ASN A 103 7.72 -31.05 -1.07
C ASN A 103 6.66 -30.46 -0.14
N TRP A 104 6.94 -30.55 1.18
CA TRP A 104 6.12 -30.02 2.27
C TRP A 104 6.75 -28.79 2.95
N SER A 105 7.86 -28.27 2.43
CA SER A 105 8.59 -27.15 3.03
C SER A 105 8.19 -25.80 2.47
N ALA A 106 7.82 -25.73 1.19
CA ALA A 106 7.49 -24.48 0.52
C ALA A 106 6.18 -24.63 -0.27
N PRO A 107 5.12 -23.88 0.06
CA PRO A 107 3.88 -23.88 -0.71
C PRO A 107 4.03 -23.03 -1.97
N ASP A 108 3.55 -23.56 -3.10
CA ASP A 108 3.34 -22.82 -4.35
C ASP A 108 1.92 -23.12 -4.86
N PRO A 109 0.91 -22.35 -4.40
CA PRO A 109 -0.49 -22.56 -4.79
C PRO A 109 -0.78 -22.24 -6.26
N GLY A 110 0.13 -21.55 -6.96
CA GLY A 110 0.04 -21.30 -8.39
C GLY A 110 0.38 -22.55 -9.20
N ALA A 111 1.50 -23.20 -8.87
CA ALA A 111 1.94 -24.43 -9.53
C ALA A 111 1.20 -25.69 -9.06
N TYR A 112 0.79 -25.73 -7.78
CA TYR A 112 0.26 -26.94 -7.12
C TYR A 112 -1.12 -26.68 -6.50
N PRO A 113 -2.18 -26.52 -7.30
CA PRO A 113 -3.47 -26.10 -6.81
C PRO A 113 -4.12 -27.13 -5.87
N THR A 114 -4.51 -26.67 -4.69
CA THR A 114 -5.33 -27.40 -3.72
C THR A 114 -6.76 -26.87 -3.78
N THR A 115 -7.73 -27.71 -4.15
CA THR A 115 -9.13 -27.31 -4.34
C THR A 115 -10.03 -27.97 -3.30
N LEU A 116 -10.79 -27.16 -2.55
CA LEU A 116 -11.97 -27.60 -1.81
C LEU A 116 -13.18 -27.40 -2.71
N ASP A 117 -13.87 -28.49 -3.06
CA ASP A 117 -15.04 -28.46 -3.92
C ASP A 117 -16.23 -29.10 -3.21
N ALA A 118 -17.25 -28.30 -2.94
CA ALA A 118 -18.46 -28.75 -2.26
C ALA A 118 -19.49 -29.41 -3.19
N GLU A 119 -19.29 -29.38 -4.52
CA GLU A 119 -20.14 -30.04 -5.52
C GLU A 119 -21.62 -29.62 -5.47
N GLY A 120 -21.92 -28.42 -4.98
CA GLY A 120 -23.26 -27.89 -4.76
C GLY A 120 -24.00 -28.51 -3.57
N ARG A 121 -23.30 -29.21 -2.67
CA ARG A 121 -23.91 -30.01 -1.59
C ARG A 121 -23.84 -29.36 -0.20
N GLY A 122 -23.46 -28.10 -0.14
CA GLY A 122 -23.25 -27.34 1.10
C GLY A 122 -22.17 -26.29 0.90
N ARG A 123 -21.66 -25.72 1.99
CA ARG A 123 -20.56 -24.76 1.91
C ARG A 123 -19.23 -25.45 1.58
N ALA A 124 -18.29 -24.73 1.00
CA ALA A 124 -16.94 -25.27 0.91
C ALA A 124 -16.20 -25.18 2.26
N LEU A 125 -16.31 -24.04 2.96
CA LEU A 125 -15.66 -23.85 4.26
C LEU A 125 -16.53 -23.09 5.25
N TYR A 126 -16.58 -23.58 6.49
CA TYR A 126 -17.24 -22.93 7.61
C TYR A 126 -16.25 -22.67 8.74
N VAL A 127 -16.19 -21.43 9.23
CA VAL A 127 -15.43 -21.03 10.42
C VAL A 127 -16.41 -20.75 11.56
N GLY A 128 -16.28 -21.55 12.63
CA GLY A 128 -17.07 -21.38 13.85
C GLY A 128 -16.62 -20.21 14.71
N TRP A 129 -17.38 -19.96 15.77
CA TRP A 129 -17.18 -18.83 16.68
C TRP A 129 -15.93 -18.98 17.55
N GLY A 130 -15.31 -17.83 17.89
CA GLY A 130 -14.26 -17.77 18.91
C GLY A 130 -12.91 -18.37 18.51
N VAL A 131 -12.67 -18.55 17.21
CA VAL A 131 -11.39 -19.04 16.68
C VAL A 131 -10.75 -18.04 15.73
N SER A 132 -9.45 -18.20 15.47
CA SER A 132 -8.68 -17.29 14.62
C SER A 132 -7.87 -18.03 13.54
N PRO A 133 -8.50 -18.85 12.68
CA PRO A 133 -7.76 -19.65 11.72
C PRO A 133 -7.14 -18.80 10.61
N THR A 134 -6.04 -19.30 10.05
CA THR A 134 -5.48 -18.81 8.79
C THR A 134 -5.85 -19.77 7.68
N ILE A 135 -6.45 -19.26 6.61
CA ILE A 135 -6.83 -20.01 5.40
C ILE A 135 -6.00 -19.45 4.26
N ALA A 136 -5.09 -20.25 3.70
CA ALA A 136 -4.08 -19.76 2.76
C ALA A 136 -3.89 -20.64 1.53
N GLY A 137 -3.77 -20.03 0.34
CA GLY A 137 -3.34 -20.77 -0.86
C GLY A 137 -4.32 -21.83 -1.36
N LEU A 138 -5.62 -21.69 -1.06
CA LEU A 138 -6.66 -22.65 -1.45
C LEU A 138 -7.47 -22.13 -2.64
N ARG A 139 -7.95 -23.07 -3.45
CA ARG A 139 -9.07 -22.88 -4.38
C ARG A 139 -10.35 -23.37 -3.69
N ILE A 140 -11.39 -22.55 -3.65
CA ILE A 140 -12.64 -22.81 -2.91
C ILE A 140 -13.81 -22.63 -3.87
N THR A 141 -14.54 -23.71 -4.17
CA THR A 141 -15.56 -23.73 -5.22
C THR A 141 -16.71 -24.69 -4.94
N GLY A 142 -17.73 -24.62 -5.81
CA GLY A 142 -18.90 -25.49 -5.77
C GLY A 142 -19.75 -25.32 -4.52
N GLY A 143 -19.50 -24.28 -3.72
CA GLY A 143 -20.25 -24.00 -2.51
C GLY A 143 -21.67 -23.53 -2.80
N ASP A 144 -22.66 -24.13 -2.14
CA ASP A 144 -24.05 -23.68 -2.13
C ASP A 144 -24.56 -23.61 -0.69
N ALA A 145 -24.90 -22.41 -0.24
CA ALA A 145 -25.37 -22.18 1.12
C ALA A 145 -26.84 -22.56 1.35
N ALA A 146 -27.57 -23.05 0.35
CA ALA A 146 -28.99 -23.39 0.47
C ALA A 146 -29.28 -24.31 1.67
N GLY A 147 -30.21 -23.89 2.53
CA GLY A 147 -30.62 -24.57 3.75
C GLY A 147 -29.58 -24.60 4.87
N GLN A 148 -28.45 -23.89 4.71
CA GLN A 148 -27.36 -23.87 5.68
C GLN A 148 -27.48 -22.71 6.68
N ARG A 149 -28.44 -21.81 6.50
CA ARG A 149 -28.74 -20.62 7.32
C ARG A 149 -27.57 -19.65 7.39
N GLY A 150 -27.66 -18.64 8.24
CA GLY A 150 -26.64 -17.62 8.43
C GLY A 150 -27.09 -16.64 9.50
N TYR A 151 -26.12 -15.94 10.09
CA TYR A 151 -26.42 -14.98 11.14
C TYR A 151 -26.71 -13.59 10.54
N ALA A 152 -27.95 -13.12 10.60
CA ALA A 152 -28.31 -11.74 10.28
C ALA A 152 -28.61 -10.96 11.58
N ALA A 153 -27.62 -10.23 12.10
CA ALA A 153 -27.69 -9.57 13.41
C ALA A 153 -28.89 -8.63 13.61
N TYR A 154 -29.40 -8.05 12.53
CA TYR A 154 -30.38 -6.98 12.55
C TYR A 154 -31.69 -7.32 11.83
N TRP A 155 -31.80 -8.53 11.28
CA TRP A 155 -32.96 -8.97 10.52
C TRP A 155 -33.59 -10.20 11.18
N PRO A 156 -34.93 -10.29 11.24
CA PRO A 156 -35.63 -11.42 11.83
C PRO A 156 -35.54 -12.70 10.99
N GLU A 157 -35.10 -12.59 9.73
CA GLU A 157 -34.97 -13.69 8.77
C GLU A 157 -33.53 -14.22 8.74
N GLU A 158 -33.37 -15.54 8.86
CA GLU A 158 -32.09 -16.22 8.63
C GLU A 158 -31.88 -16.39 7.13
N TYR A 159 -30.83 -15.78 6.58
CA TYR A 159 -30.43 -15.96 5.19
C TYR A 159 -29.33 -17.02 5.06
N ASP A 160 -29.43 -17.83 4.01
CA ASP A 160 -28.43 -18.82 3.63
C ASP A 160 -27.15 -18.13 3.13
N ALA A 161 -26.10 -18.15 3.95
CA ALA A 161 -24.92 -17.31 3.73
C ALA A 161 -23.61 -18.10 3.56
N GLY A 162 -22.66 -17.50 2.83
CA GLY A 162 -21.27 -17.95 2.72
C GLY A 162 -21.10 -19.25 1.94
N GLY A 163 -21.50 -19.24 0.66
CA GLY A 163 -21.45 -20.42 -0.20
C GLY A 163 -20.05 -21.01 -0.26
N GLY A 164 -19.06 -20.18 -0.62
CA GLY A 164 -17.65 -20.57 -0.56
C GLY A 164 -17.16 -20.65 0.87
N VAL A 165 -17.10 -19.50 1.54
CA VAL A 165 -16.61 -19.37 2.92
C VAL A 165 -17.62 -18.65 3.79
N TYR A 166 -17.99 -19.26 4.91
CA TYR A 166 -18.74 -18.62 5.97
C TYR A 166 -17.85 -18.40 7.19
N VAL A 167 -17.79 -17.16 7.70
CA VAL A 167 -17.12 -16.81 8.95
C VAL A 167 -18.13 -16.26 9.94
N GLY A 168 -18.37 -17.03 11.01
CA GLY A 168 -19.29 -16.65 12.10
C GLY A 168 -18.54 -16.28 13.37
N GLY A 169 -18.39 -15.00 13.67
CA GLY A 169 -17.85 -14.51 14.94
C GLY A 169 -16.40 -14.92 15.22
N ALA A 170 -15.56 -14.89 14.19
CA ALA A 170 -14.19 -15.38 14.24
C ALA A 170 -13.20 -14.41 13.62
N ALA A 171 -11.98 -14.38 14.15
CA ALA A 171 -10.87 -13.57 13.65
C ALA A 171 -10.09 -14.30 12.54
N ALA A 172 -10.77 -14.60 11.43
CA ALA A 172 -10.19 -15.35 10.33
C ALA A 172 -9.30 -14.47 9.42
N LEU A 173 -8.14 -15.02 9.04
CA LEU A 173 -7.31 -14.48 7.95
C LEU A 173 -7.46 -15.37 6.72
N ILE A 174 -8.03 -14.82 5.65
CA ILE A 174 -8.11 -15.45 4.33
C ILE A 174 -7.03 -14.79 3.45
N SER A 175 -6.07 -15.57 2.95
CA SER A 175 -4.95 -15.02 2.18
C SER A 175 -4.61 -15.86 0.96
N ARG A 176 -4.27 -15.23 -0.17
CA ARG A 176 -3.82 -15.93 -1.39
C ARG A 176 -4.76 -17.06 -1.83
N CYS A 177 -6.07 -16.89 -1.60
CA CYS A 177 -7.08 -17.87 -1.97
C CYS A 177 -7.77 -17.48 -3.27
N VAL A 178 -8.28 -18.47 -4.01
CA VAL A 178 -9.16 -18.24 -5.16
C VAL A 178 -10.53 -18.82 -4.82
N ILE A 179 -11.50 -17.96 -4.58
CA ILE A 179 -12.86 -18.31 -4.13
C ILE A 179 -13.81 -18.03 -5.29
N TYR A 180 -14.33 -19.07 -5.92
CA TYR A 180 -15.01 -18.93 -7.20
C TYR A 180 -16.18 -19.88 -7.42
N SER A 181 -17.14 -19.43 -8.23
CA SER A 181 -18.31 -20.22 -8.63
C SER A 181 -19.08 -20.80 -7.44
N ASN A 182 -19.24 -19.98 -6.40
CA ASN A 182 -20.04 -20.31 -5.22
C ASN A 182 -21.35 -19.51 -5.23
N THR A 183 -22.38 -20.04 -4.58
CA THR A 183 -23.73 -19.50 -4.54
C THR A 183 -24.24 -19.39 -3.10
N ALA A 184 -24.87 -18.27 -2.77
CA ALA A 184 -25.56 -18.06 -1.50
C ALA A 184 -26.69 -17.05 -1.67
N GLN A 185 -27.48 -16.79 -0.62
CA GLN A 185 -28.29 -15.57 -0.57
C GLN A 185 -27.40 -14.37 -0.20
N TRP A 186 -26.48 -14.55 0.75
CA TRP A 186 -25.56 -13.50 1.19
C TRP A 186 -24.11 -13.99 1.14
N GLY A 187 -23.23 -13.24 0.46
CA GLY A 187 -21.81 -13.58 0.39
C GLY A 187 -21.58 -14.86 -0.40
N GLY A 188 -21.81 -14.80 -1.72
CA GLY A 188 -21.68 -15.96 -2.60
C GLY A 188 -20.30 -16.59 -2.45
N GLY A 189 -19.26 -15.76 -2.59
CA GLY A 189 -17.88 -16.15 -2.30
C GLY A 189 -17.63 -16.25 -0.80
N VAL A 190 -17.71 -15.10 -0.10
CA VAL A 190 -17.40 -15.00 1.32
C VAL A 190 -18.49 -14.25 2.06
N TYR A 191 -18.92 -14.81 3.20
CA TYR A 191 -19.75 -14.12 4.18
C TYR A 191 -18.98 -13.93 5.49
N LEU A 192 -18.95 -12.69 5.98
CA LEU A 192 -18.32 -12.32 7.24
C LEU A 192 -19.36 -11.75 8.21
N SER A 193 -19.39 -12.33 9.42
CA SER A 193 -20.10 -11.78 10.58
C SER A 193 -19.19 -11.87 11.82
N GLY A 194 -19.25 -10.89 12.72
CA GLY A 194 -18.41 -10.88 13.93
C GLY A 194 -17.51 -9.66 14.10
N GLU A 195 -16.43 -9.79 14.87
CA GLU A 195 -15.67 -8.63 15.38
C GLU A 195 -14.51 -8.19 14.49
N LEU A 196 -13.69 -9.13 13.98
CA LEU A 196 -12.51 -8.82 13.17
C LEU A 196 -12.32 -9.87 12.08
N ALA A 197 -12.00 -9.49 10.85
CA ALA A 197 -11.56 -10.42 9.81
C ALA A 197 -10.65 -9.72 8.80
N ALA A 198 -9.81 -10.49 8.11
CA ALA A 198 -8.97 -9.97 7.03
C ALA A 198 -9.03 -10.86 5.80
N ILE A 199 -9.16 -10.25 4.63
CA ILE A 199 -9.05 -10.91 3.33
C ILE A 199 -7.96 -10.20 2.55
N ARG A 200 -6.88 -10.92 2.23
CA ARG A 200 -5.70 -10.34 1.57
C ARG A 200 -5.26 -11.12 0.35
N GLU A 201 -4.77 -10.43 -0.67
CA GLU A 201 -4.10 -11.05 -1.85
C GLU A 201 -4.91 -12.19 -2.48
N SER A 202 -6.24 -12.13 -2.40
CA SER A 202 -7.14 -13.21 -2.80
C SER A 202 -7.96 -12.81 -4.02
N ALA A 203 -8.47 -13.80 -4.73
CA ALA A 203 -9.33 -13.63 -5.88
C ALA A 203 -10.74 -14.14 -5.57
N LEU A 204 -11.74 -13.27 -5.62
CA LEU A 204 -13.16 -13.62 -5.45
C LEU A 204 -13.83 -13.49 -6.82
N LEU A 205 -14.08 -14.63 -7.47
CA LEU A 205 -14.38 -14.69 -8.90
C LEU A 205 -15.72 -15.36 -9.21
N SER A 206 -16.56 -14.72 -10.01
CA SER A 206 -17.76 -15.37 -10.58
C SER A 206 -18.67 -16.04 -9.54
N ASN A 207 -18.75 -15.48 -8.34
CA ASN A 207 -19.66 -15.95 -7.30
C ASN A 207 -21.03 -15.26 -7.47
N THR A 208 -22.08 -15.94 -7.02
CA THR A 208 -23.47 -15.50 -7.18
C THR A 208 -24.14 -15.35 -5.83
N ALA A 209 -24.82 -14.22 -5.60
CA ALA A 209 -25.61 -14.00 -4.39
C ALA A 209 -26.88 -13.16 -4.63
N TRP A 210 -27.68 -12.93 -3.58
CA TRP A 210 -28.68 -11.85 -3.55
C TRP A 210 -28.09 -10.57 -2.98
N ASN A 211 -27.09 -10.67 -2.09
CA ASN A 211 -26.28 -9.54 -1.63
C ASN A 211 -24.81 -9.96 -1.50
N GLY A 212 -23.90 -9.11 -1.99
CA GLY A 212 -22.46 -9.39 -1.91
C GLY A 212 -22.07 -10.61 -2.72
N GLY A 213 -22.10 -10.51 -4.05
CA GLY A 213 -21.76 -11.63 -4.93
C GLY A 213 -20.39 -12.21 -4.59
N GLY A 214 -19.37 -11.35 -4.53
CA GLY A 214 -18.05 -11.70 -4.03
C GLY A 214 -18.01 -11.81 -2.51
N LEU A 215 -18.25 -10.69 -1.83
CA LEU A 215 -18.10 -10.54 -0.38
C LEU A 215 -19.32 -9.83 0.22
N ALA A 216 -19.89 -10.42 1.28
CA ALA A 216 -20.90 -9.77 2.11
C ALA A 216 -20.43 -9.65 3.56
N LEU A 217 -20.62 -8.47 4.12
CA LEU A 217 -20.38 -8.16 5.52
C LEU A 217 -21.67 -7.69 6.18
N ALA A 218 -22.04 -8.37 7.27
CA ALA A 218 -23.19 -7.99 8.07
C ALA A 218 -22.87 -8.09 9.57
N GLY A 219 -23.21 -7.03 10.31
CA GLY A 219 -23.24 -7.07 11.78
C GLY A 219 -22.05 -6.46 12.50
N ALA A 220 -21.73 -5.18 12.26
CA ALA A 220 -20.69 -4.44 13.02
C ALA A 220 -19.29 -5.04 12.97
N VAL A 221 -18.91 -5.54 11.79
CA VAL A 221 -17.60 -6.16 11.55
C VAL A 221 -16.54 -5.09 11.35
N THR A 222 -15.37 -5.28 11.95
CA THR A 222 -14.14 -4.60 11.52
C THR A 222 -13.44 -5.49 10.49
N VAL A 223 -13.34 -5.05 9.24
CA VAL A 223 -12.67 -5.82 8.18
C VAL A 223 -11.57 -5.03 7.50
N GLU A 224 -10.47 -5.73 7.20
CA GLU A 224 -9.51 -5.30 6.21
C GLU A 224 -9.61 -6.16 4.96
N VAL A 225 -9.86 -5.52 3.83
CA VAL A 225 -9.91 -6.15 2.51
C VAL A 225 -8.80 -5.51 1.69
N SER A 226 -7.68 -6.22 1.49
CA SER A 226 -6.51 -5.63 0.82
C SER A 226 -5.87 -6.47 -0.29
N GLY A 227 -5.46 -5.81 -1.39
CA GLY A 227 -4.77 -6.47 -2.49
C GLY A 227 -5.59 -7.55 -3.21
N ASN A 228 -6.92 -7.48 -3.17
CA ASN A 228 -7.77 -8.54 -3.72
C ASN A 228 -8.24 -8.21 -5.14
N LEU A 229 -8.40 -9.26 -5.94
CA LEU A 229 -9.15 -9.21 -7.21
C LEU A 229 -10.59 -9.67 -6.97
N ILE A 230 -11.54 -8.76 -7.05
CA ILE A 230 -12.98 -9.06 -6.90
C ILE A 230 -13.63 -8.86 -8.27
N GLN A 231 -13.87 -9.96 -8.97
CA GLN A 231 -14.21 -9.91 -10.39
C GLN A 231 -15.35 -10.83 -10.83
N GLY A 232 -16.22 -10.30 -11.69
CA GLY A 232 -17.23 -11.11 -12.39
C GLY A 232 -18.32 -11.64 -11.46
N ASN A 233 -18.42 -11.14 -10.24
CA ASN A 233 -19.42 -11.59 -9.29
C ASN A 233 -20.78 -10.98 -9.62
N VAL A 234 -21.84 -11.72 -9.35
CA VAL A 234 -23.20 -11.37 -9.77
C VAL A 234 -24.11 -11.39 -8.56
N VAL A 235 -24.83 -10.29 -8.36
CA VAL A 235 -26.01 -10.26 -7.53
C VAL A 235 -27.25 -10.44 -8.42
N GLN A 236 -27.98 -11.51 -8.18
CA GLN A 236 -29.27 -11.80 -8.80
C GLN A 236 -30.39 -11.30 -7.88
N ARG A 237 -31.50 -10.85 -8.47
CA ARG A 237 -32.66 -10.40 -7.70
C ARG A 237 -33.24 -11.60 -6.93
N GLY A 238 -33.24 -11.50 -5.60
CA GLY A 238 -33.89 -12.44 -4.71
C GLY A 238 -34.97 -11.76 -3.87
N ASP A 239 -35.42 -12.46 -2.83
CA ASP A 239 -36.47 -12.00 -1.91
C ASP A 239 -35.87 -11.19 -0.74
N SER A 240 -34.79 -10.45 -0.96
CA SER A 240 -34.19 -9.55 0.02
C SER A 240 -34.62 -8.09 -0.20
N TRP A 241 -34.69 -7.32 0.89
CA TRP A 241 -35.01 -5.89 0.88
C TRP A 241 -34.07 -5.04 0.01
N VAL A 242 -32.84 -5.53 -0.15
CA VAL A 242 -31.79 -4.95 -0.96
C VAL A 242 -31.23 -6.06 -1.85
N ASN A 243 -30.87 -5.74 -3.09
CA ASN A 243 -30.13 -6.65 -3.97
C ASN A 243 -28.90 -5.92 -4.55
N GLY A 244 -27.92 -5.71 -3.67
CA GLY A 244 -26.78 -4.85 -3.97
C GLY A 244 -25.41 -5.45 -3.68
N GLY A 245 -24.37 -4.76 -4.14
CA GLY A 245 -22.98 -5.14 -3.90
C GLY A 245 -22.57 -6.32 -4.76
N GLY A 246 -22.58 -6.14 -6.09
CA GLY A 246 -22.16 -7.20 -7.03
C GLY A 246 -20.80 -7.75 -6.65
N GLY A 247 -19.83 -6.86 -6.38
CA GLY A 247 -18.54 -7.21 -5.80
C GLY A 247 -18.58 -7.32 -4.28
N VAL A 248 -18.79 -6.18 -3.60
CA VAL A 248 -18.73 -6.06 -2.14
C VAL A 248 -20.01 -5.44 -1.59
N TYR A 249 -20.59 -6.08 -0.58
CA TYR A 249 -21.71 -5.58 0.21
C TYR A 249 -21.27 -5.32 1.66
N LEU A 250 -21.51 -4.10 2.14
CA LEU A 250 -21.15 -3.62 3.47
C LEU A 250 -22.39 -3.09 4.18
N GLU A 251 -22.78 -3.73 5.28
CA GLU A 251 -23.86 -3.27 6.14
C GLU A 251 -23.40 -3.14 7.59
N HIS A 252 -23.67 -1.98 8.19
CA HIS A 252 -23.36 -1.69 9.60
C HIS A 252 -21.88 -1.88 10.00
N SER A 253 -20.94 -1.86 9.06
CA SER A 253 -19.57 -2.35 9.29
C SER A 253 -18.52 -1.22 9.28
N LEU A 254 -17.40 -1.45 9.96
CA LEU A 254 -16.16 -0.67 9.82
C LEU A 254 -15.26 -1.40 8.83
N ALA A 255 -15.03 -0.84 7.64
CA ALA A 255 -14.26 -1.51 6.61
C ALA A 255 -13.15 -0.61 6.04
N ALA A 256 -11.97 -1.22 5.87
CA ALA A 256 -10.86 -0.64 5.12
C ALA A 256 -10.63 -1.49 3.87
N LEU A 257 -10.91 -0.92 2.70
CA LEU A 257 -10.62 -1.52 1.40
C LEU A 257 -9.35 -0.86 0.86
N ARG A 258 -8.28 -1.63 0.67
CA ARG A 258 -6.96 -1.10 0.25
C ARG A 258 -6.39 -1.84 -0.94
N GLY A 259 -6.05 -1.15 -2.03
CA GLY A 259 -5.35 -1.80 -3.14
C GLY A 259 -6.16 -2.91 -3.83
N ASN A 260 -7.50 -2.86 -3.80
CA ASN A 260 -8.31 -3.89 -4.44
C ASN A 260 -8.67 -3.50 -5.87
N VAL A 261 -8.71 -4.49 -6.75
CA VAL A 261 -9.27 -4.37 -8.10
C VAL A 261 -10.67 -4.98 -8.10
N ILE A 262 -11.69 -4.12 -8.06
CA ILE A 262 -13.11 -4.49 -8.05
C ILE A 262 -13.67 -4.21 -9.43
N ARG A 263 -13.79 -5.26 -10.26
CA ARG A 263 -14.17 -5.06 -11.66
C ARG A 263 -15.12 -6.06 -12.27
N ARG A 264 -15.89 -5.63 -13.27
CA ARG A 264 -16.83 -6.49 -14.02
C ARG A 264 -17.84 -7.19 -13.12
N ASN A 265 -18.17 -6.62 -11.96
CA ASN A 265 -19.22 -7.15 -11.10
C ASN A 265 -20.57 -6.54 -11.48
N ARG A 266 -21.64 -7.29 -11.28
CA ARG A 266 -22.99 -6.89 -11.67
C ARG A 266 -23.94 -7.03 -10.49
N ALA A 267 -24.69 -5.97 -10.19
CA ALA A 267 -25.82 -6.02 -9.27
C ALA A 267 -27.14 -5.85 -10.02
N ALA A 268 -28.17 -6.56 -9.56
CA ALA A 268 -29.52 -6.43 -10.10
C ALA A 268 -30.12 -5.05 -9.79
N ASP A 269 -29.86 -4.50 -8.60
CA ASP A 269 -30.41 -3.21 -8.17
C ASP A 269 -29.31 -2.14 -7.95
N GLN A 270 -28.52 -2.21 -6.86
CA GLN A 270 -27.58 -1.12 -6.50
C GLN A 270 -26.13 -1.56 -6.31
N GLY A 271 -25.17 -0.66 -6.54
CA GLY A 271 -23.78 -0.88 -6.14
C GLY A 271 -23.13 -2.05 -6.87
N GLY A 272 -22.88 -1.90 -8.17
CA GLY A 272 -22.32 -2.97 -9.00
C GLY A 272 -20.96 -3.43 -8.48
N GLY A 273 -20.07 -2.48 -8.18
CA GLY A 273 -18.80 -2.73 -7.52
C GLY A 273 -18.98 -2.86 -6.00
N VAL A 274 -19.33 -1.75 -5.35
CA VAL A 274 -19.42 -1.64 -3.89
C VAL A 274 -20.79 -1.09 -3.47
N PHE A 275 -21.41 -1.73 -2.47
CA PHE A 275 -22.63 -1.26 -1.83
C PHE A 275 -22.38 -1.07 -0.33
N ILE A 276 -22.71 0.12 0.19
CA ILE A 276 -22.50 0.49 1.59
C ILE A 276 -23.82 1.01 2.17
N LEU A 277 -24.29 0.42 3.26
CA LEU A 277 -25.52 0.84 3.93
C LEU A 277 -25.38 0.88 5.45
N TRP A 278 -25.92 1.93 6.07
CA TRP A 278 -26.04 2.10 7.52
C TRP A 278 -24.76 1.85 8.33
N SER A 279 -23.60 2.16 7.74
CA SER A 279 -22.34 2.07 8.46
C SER A 279 -22.27 3.23 9.45
N ARG A 280 -22.36 2.90 10.75
CA ARG A 280 -22.19 3.86 11.85
C ARG A 280 -20.74 4.36 11.95
N PHE A 281 -19.84 3.70 11.25
CA PHE A 281 -18.42 3.99 11.20
C PHE A 281 -18.02 4.47 9.82
N THR A 282 -16.85 5.10 9.74
CA THR A 282 -16.26 5.53 8.47
C THR A 282 -15.75 4.32 7.69
N VAL A 283 -16.27 4.13 6.47
CA VAL A 283 -15.69 3.17 5.51
C VAL A 283 -14.59 3.88 4.73
N THR A 284 -13.39 3.29 4.69
CA THR A 284 -12.24 3.89 4.01
C THR A 284 -11.83 3.05 2.80
N LEU A 285 -11.70 3.69 1.65
CA LEU A 285 -11.23 3.10 0.40
C LEU A 285 -9.92 3.80 0.00
N VAL A 286 -8.81 3.06 -0.05
CA VAL A 286 -7.49 3.56 -0.44
C VAL A 286 -6.93 2.77 -1.62
N ASN A 287 -6.42 3.41 -2.67
CA ASN A 287 -5.77 2.72 -3.80
C ASN A 287 -6.66 1.66 -4.49
N ASN A 288 -7.99 1.82 -4.46
CA ASN A 288 -8.84 0.84 -5.14
C ASN A 288 -9.12 1.24 -6.58
N VAL A 289 -9.16 0.23 -7.44
CA VAL A 289 -9.63 0.34 -8.82
C VAL A 289 -11.03 -0.24 -8.86
N ILE A 290 -12.05 0.62 -9.04
CA ILE A 290 -13.45 0.24 -9.16
C ILE A 290 -13.87 0.47 -10.62
N ALA A 291 -13.81 -0.58 -11.42
CA ALA A 291 -13.93 -0.45 -12.87
C ALA A 291 -14.88 -1.44 -13.56
N ASP A 292 -15.52 -1.03 -14.65
CA ASP A 292 -16.30 -1.92 -15.51
C ASP A 292 -17.47 -2.63 -14.77
N ASN A 293 -17.94 -2.09 -13.64
CA ASN A 293 -19.03 -2.66 -12.86
C ASN A 293 -20.41 -2.15 -13.34
N GLN A 294 -21.47 -2.90 -13.05
CA GLN A 294 -22.83 -2.62 -13.54
C GLN A 294 -23.90 -2.74 -12.46
N ALA A 295 -24.82 -1.77 -12.39
CA ALA A 295 -26.04 -1.82 -11.58
C ALA A 295 -27.15 -0.96 -12.20
N GLN A 296 -28.35 -0.93 -11.58
CA GLN A 296 -29.39 0.05 -11.93
C GLN A 296 -29.12 1.42 -11.28
N VAL A 297 -28.43 1.45 -10.13
CA VAL A 297 -28.06 2.68 -9.44
C VAL A 297 -26.67 2.55 -8.82
N GLY A 298 -25.80 3.53 -9.06
CA GLY A 298 -24.47 3.57 -8.45
C GLY A 298 -23.59 2.41 -8.89
N SER A 299 -23.38 2.27 -10.19
CA SER A 299 -22.72 1.11 -10.80
C SER A 299 -21.30 0.89 -10.27
N GLY A 300 -20.55 1.95 -9.97
CA GLY A 300 -19.27 1.82 -9.27
C GLY A 300 -19.48 1.59 -7.78
N MET A 301 -20.02 2.59 -7.10
CA MET A 301 -20.31 2.56 -5.67
C MET A 301 -21.68 3.16 -5.36
N TRP A 302 -22.43 2.51 -4.48
CA TRP A 302 -23.62 3.04 -3.83
C TRP A 302 -23.37 3.17 -2.33
N ALA A 303 -23.62 4.35 -1.75
CA ALA A 303 -23.48 4.58 -0.32
C ALA A 303 -24.73 5.27 0.27
N GLY A 304 -25.33 4.58 1.23
CA GLY A 304 -26.55 4.96 1.94
C GLY A 304 -26.29 5.27 3.41
N GLY A 305 -26.45 6.54 3.81
CA GLY A 305 -26.35 7.01 5.21
C GLY A 305 -25.17 6.42 5.97
N SER A 306 -23.99 6.55 5.36
CA SER A 306 -22.70 6.06 5.82
C SER A 306 -21.65 7.12 5.50
N THR A 307 -20.67 7.32 6.38
CA THR A 307 -19.52 8.20 6.08
C THR A 307 -18.49 7.40 5.28
N VAL A 308 -18.04 7.95 4.15
CA VAL A 308 -17.10 7.28 3.25
C VAL A 308 -15.91 8.17 2.93
N HIS A 309 -14.70 7.64 3.06
CA HIS A 309 -13.48 8.34 2.67
C HIS A 309 -12.77 7.57 1.56
N LEU A 310 -12.48 8.26 0.46
CA LEU A 310 -11.80 7.74 -0.72
C LEU A 310 -10.47 8.47 -0.86
N TYR A 311 -9.35 7.76 -0.78
CA TYR A 311 -8.01 8.30 -1.01
C TYR A 311 -7.36 7.56 -2.17
N HIS A 312 -6.90 8.26 -3.21
CA HIS A 312 -6.19 7.63 -4.33
C HIS A 312 -7.01 6.49 -4.94
N ASN A 313 -8.24 6.75 -5.41
CA ASN A 313 -9.02 5.69 -6.07
C ASN A 313 -9.18 5.98 -7.56
N THR A 314 -9.37 4.94 -8.35
CA THR A 314 -9.70 5.04 -9.78
C THR A 314 -11.09 4.46 -10.01
N LEU A 315 -12.04 5.28 -10.44
CA LEU A 315 -13.39 4.87 -10.85
C LEU A 315 -13.53 4.96 -12.37
N ALA A 316 -13.57 3.83 -13.06
CA ALA A 316 -13.49 3.82 -14.52
C ALA A 316 -14.58 2.96 -15.17
N ARG A 317 -15.32 3.52 -16.14
CA ARG A 317 -16.23 2.76 -17.02
C ARG A 317 -17.28 1.93 -16.25
N ASN A 318 -17.79 2.45 -15.13
CA ASN A 318 -18.88 1.77 -14.43
C ASN A 318 -20.19 2.21 -15.12
N THR A 319 -20.99 1.24 -15.58
CA THR A 319 -22.05 1.49 -16.56
C THR A 319 -23.37 0.85 -16.14
N GLY A 320 -24.44 1.11 -16.87
CA GLY A 320 -25.79 0.63 -16.55
C GLY A 320 -26.55 1.57 -15.63
N GLY A 321 -27.89 1.44 -15.67
CA GLY A 321 -28.76 2.16 -14.76
C GLY A 321 -28.73 3.67 -14.94
N ASP A 322 -28.69 4.38 -13.81
CA ASP A 322 -28.51 5.82 -13.73
C ASP A 322 -27.13 6.31 -14.21
N GLY A 323 -26.19 5.39 -14.45
CA GLY A 323 -24.86 5.65 -14.96
C GLY A 323 -23.95 6.42 -13.99
N SER A 324 -24.30 6.43 -12.69
CA SER A 324 -23.51 7.06 -11.65
C SER A 324 -22.28 6.22 -11.27
N GLY A 325 -21.10 6.84 -11.26
CA GLY A 325 -19.88 6.22 -10.72
C GLY A 325 -19.96 6.05 -9.21
N VAL A 326 -20.34 7.12 -8.51
CA VAL A 326 -20.67 7.11 -7.09
C VAL A 326 -22.07 7.65 -6.88
N TYR A 327 -22.92 6.88 -6.20
CA TYR A 327 -24.26 7.29 -5.81
C TYR A 327 -24.34 7.43 -4.29
N LEU A 328 -24.74 8.62 -3.85
CA LEU A 328 -24.83 9.02 -2.46
C LEU A 328 -26.29 9.31 -2.12
N THR A 329 -26.81 8.60 -1.12
CA THR A 329 -28.20 8.76 -0.68
C THR A 329 -28.35 8.65 0.83
N PRO A 330 -29.37 9.29 1.42
CA PRO A 330 -29.74 9.04 2.81
C PRO A 330 -30.24 7.62 3.01
N SER A 331 -30.21 7.18 4.27
CA SER A 331 -30.57 5.80 4.64
C SER A 331 -31.91 5.67 5.36
N GLY A 332 -32.74 6.71 5.30
CA GLY A 332 -34.11 6.74 5.82
C GLY A 332 -34.30 7.47 7.15
N PRO A 333 -35.55 7.56 7.66
CA PRO A 333 -35.96 8.46 8.75
C PRO A 333 -35.47 8.03 10.14
N LYS A 334 -35.00 6.77 10.30
CA LYS A 334 -34.55 6.22 11.59
C LYS A 334 -33.12 6.64 11.96
N LEU A 335 -32.32 7.09 10.99
CA LEU A 335 -30.93 7.52 11.21
C LEU A 335 -30.65 8.81 10.41
N PRO A 336 -31.24 9.96 10.80
CA PRO A 336 -31.14 11.22 10.07
C PRO A 336 -29.80 11.93 10.30
N PHE A 337 -28.69 11.19 10.23
CA PHE A 337 -27.38 11.81 10.32
C PHE A 337 -27.00 12.34 8.93
N PRO A 338 -26.63 13.62 8.80
CA PRO A 338 -25.98 14.07 7.57
C PRO A 338 -24.74 13.20 7.37
N PHE A 339 -24.61 12.61 6.19
CA PHE A 339 -23.46 11.78 5.90
C PHE A 339 -22.45 12.58 5.08
N LEU A 340 -21.17 12.33 5.38
CA LEU A 340 -20.03 12.97 4.75
C LEU A 340 -19.35 11.98 3.82
N ALA A 341 -19.13 12.38 2.58
CA ALA A 341 -18.22 11.73 1.68
C ALA A 341 -17.00 12.64 1.45
N VAL A 342 -15.80 12.08 1.61
CA VAL A 342 -14.55 12.77 1.30
C VAL A 342 -13.85 11.98 0.20
N MET A 343 -13.39 12.67 -0.83
CA MET A 343 -12.65 12.07 -1.93
C MET A 343 -11.40 12.90 -2.22
N THR A 344 -10.25 12.28 -2.08
CA THR A 344 -8.96 12.91 -2.30
C THR A 344 -8.17 12.12 -3.32
N ASN A 345 -7.54 12.82 -4.26
CA ASN A 345 -6.71 12.25 -5.33
C ASN A 345 -7.39 11.16 -6.15
N THR A 346 -8.59 11.42 -6.69
CA THR A 346 -9.38 10.38 -7.37
C THR A 346 -9.50 10.64 -8.87
N VAL A 347 -9.40 9.57 -9.67
CA VAL A 347 -9.61 9.62 -11.12
C VAL A 347 -10.99 9.06 -11.43
N VAL A 348 -11.82 9.80 -12.16
CA VAL A 348 -13.18 9.40 -12.57
C VAL A 348 -13.31 9.46 -14.09
N VAL A 349 -13.62 8.30 -14.69
CA VAL A 349 -13.49 8.07 -16.13
C VAL A 349 -14.71 7.39 -16.70
N SER A 350 -15.21 7.91 -17.82
CA SER A 350 -16.27 7.34 -18.66
C SER A 350 -17.52 6.90 -17.87
N GLN A 351 -18.01 7.78 -16.99
CA GLN A 351 -19.29 7.62 -16.30
C GLN A 351 -20.36 8.49 -16.99
N ALA A 352 -21.64 8.14 -16.92
CA ALA A 352 -22.68 9.07 -17.39
C ALA A 352 -22.80 10.25 -16.41
N ALA A 353 -22.80 9.94 -15.11
CA ALA A 353 -22.61 10.89 -14.03
C ALA A 353 -21.45 10.42 -13.14
N GLY A 354 -20.50 11.29 -12.82
CA GLY A 354 -19.39 10.97 -11.93
C GLY A 354 -19.91 10.68 -10.52
N ILE A 355 -20.49 11.70 -9.90
CA ILE A 355 -21.09 11.65 -8.56
C ILE A 355 -22.56 12.07 -8.65
N SER A 356 -23.44 11.30 -8.03
CA SER A 356 -24.87 11.62 -7.89
C SER A 356 -25.22 11.66 -6.41
N ILE A 357 -25.77 12.78 -5.96
CA ILE A 357 -26.18 13.02 -4.58
C ILE A 357 -27.69 13.26 -4.57
N THR A 358 -28.44 12.41 -3.87
CA THR A 358 -29.90 12.46 -3.86
C THR A 358 -30.48 12.70 -2.48
N THR A 359 -31.76 13.03 -2.42
CA THR A 359 -32.49 13.19 -1.14
C THR A 359 -33.11 11.89 -0.64
N GLY A 360 -33.08 10.83 -1.46
CA GLY A 360 -33.89 9.62 -1.22
C GLY A 360 -35.40 9.86 -1.21
N GLY A 361 -35.88 11.03 -1.69
CA GLY A 361 -37.29 11.42 -1.67
C GLY A 361 -37.81 11.86 -0.30
N TRP A 362 -36.93 12.11 0.69
CA TRP A 362 -37.32 12.46 2.05
C TRP A 362 -37.67 13.94 2.20
N THR A 363 -38.66 14.23 3.06
CA THR A 363 -39.11 15.60 3.39
C THR A 363 -39.15 15.80 4.92
N PRO A 364 -38.43 16.79 5.49
CA PRO A 364 -37.48 17.68 4.81
C PRO A 364 -36.26 16.89 4.29
N PRO A 365 -35.64 17.35 3.19
CA PRO A 365 -34.49 16.67 2.63
C PRO A 365 -33.31 16.73 3.62
N PRO A 366 -32.64 15.60 3.89
CA PRO A 366 -31.41 15.62 4.68
C PRO A 366 -30.27 16.28 3.88
N HIS A 367 -29.35 16.92 4.59
CA HIS A 367 -28.20 17.59 3.97
C HIS A 367 -27.02 16.62 3.85
N ASN A 368 -26.71 16.22 2.62
CA ASN A 368 -25.55 15.38 2.33
C ASN A 368 -24.38 16.28 1.94
N THR A 369 -23.17 15.94 2.40
CA THR A 369 -21.97 16.73 2.09
C THR A 369 -20.94 15.88 1.35
N MET A 370 -20.42 16.41 0.25
CA MET A 370 -19.29 15.85 -0.50
C MET A 370 -18.14 16.86 -0.50
N ILE A 371 -16.96 16.43 -0.05
CA ILE A 371 -15.72 17.20 -0.10
C ILE A 371 -14.76 16.50 -1.05
N MET A 372 -14.32 17.20 -2.09
CA MET A 372 -13.35 16.72 -3.07
C MET A 372 -12.10 17.59 -3.05
N ASP A 373 -10.93 16.96 -3.02
CA ASP A 373 -9.64 17.63 -3.17
C ASP A 373 -8.71 16.79 -4.04
N GLY A 374 -8.42 17.23 -5.26
CA GLY A 374 -7.68 16.43 -6.24
C GLY A 374 -8.60 15.44 -6.95
N VAL A 375 -9.18 15.87 -8.07
CA VAL A 375 -10.00 15.01 -8.92
C VAL A 375 -9.70 15.21 -10.40
N LEU A 376 -9.53 14.12 -11.14
CA LEU A 376 -9.43 14.13 -12.60
C LEU A 376 -10.72 13.60 -13.19
N TRP A 377 -11.33 14.38 -14.09
CA TRP A 377 -12.49 13.94 -14.88
C TRP A 377 -12.08 13.65 -16.33
N PHE A 378 -12.52 12.52 -16.85
CA PHE A 378 -12.40 12.18 -18.27
C PHE A 378 -13.67 11.51 -18.78
N GLU A 379 -14.13 11.94 -19.97
CA GLU A 379 -15.34 11.42 -20.62
C GLU A 379 -16.56 11.27 -19.68
N THR A 380 -16.70 12.18 -18.72
CA THR A 380 -17.75 12.16 -17.71
C THR A 380 -18.56 13.47 -17.83
N PRO A 381 -19.59 13.52 -18.69
CA PRO A 381 -20.26 14.76 -19.08
C PRO A 381 -21.00 15.43 -17.94
N ILE A 382 -21.47 14.67 -16.95
CA ILE A 382 -22.01 15.19 -15.69
C ILE A 382 -21.02 14.82 -14.60
N THR A 383 -20.21 15.76 -14.13
CA THR A 383 -19.23 15.47 -13.07
C THR A 383 -19.92 15.25 -11.73
N VAL A 384 -20.84 16.14 -11.36
CA VAL A 384 -21.63 16.04 -10.12
C VAL A 384 -23.08 16.44 -10.37
N SER A 385 -24.01 15.61 -9.88
CA SER A 385 -25.45 15.88 -9.82
C SER A 385 -25.89 15.95 -8.36
N VAL A 386 -26.69 16.97 -8.00
CA VAL A 386 -27.16 17.19 -6.62
C VAL A 386 -28.64 17.47 -6.59
N GLU A 387 -29.38 16.72 -5.78
CA GLU A 387 -30.80 16.92 -5.48
C GLU A 387 -30.99 17.48 -4.06
N GLY A 388 -31.95 18.39 -3.88
CA GLY A 388 -32.46 18.82 -2.57
C GLY A 388 -31.48 19.52 -1.63
N GLY A 389 -30.50 20.24 -2.19
CA GLY A 389 -29.66 21.16 -1.42
C GLY A 389 -28.45 20.53 -0.72
N GLY A 390 -28.00 19.36 -1.18
CA GLY A 390 -26.70 18.81 -0.77
C GLY A 390 -25.55 19.81 -1.01
N VAL A 391 -24.52 19.74 -0.19
CA VAL A 391 -23.35 20.64 -0.25
C VAL A 391 -22.20 19.91 -0.91
N VAL A 392 -21.62 20.51 -1.95
CA VAL A 392 -20.44 19.98 -2.64
C VAL A 392 -19.35 21.05 -2.65
N THR A 393 -18.18 20.70 -2.14
CA THR A 393 -16.97 21.51 -2.22
C THR A 393 -15.92 20.77 -3.02
N VAL A 394 -15.30 21.45 -3.97
CA VAL A 394 -14.27 20.87 -4.83
C VAL A 394 -13.06 21.77 -4.88
N GLU A 395 -11.91 21.22 -4.53
CA GLU A 395 -10.59 21.83 -4.69
C GLU A 395 -9.74 20.96 -5.63
N ASN A 396 -8.79 21.59 -6.34
CA ASN A 396 -7.85 20.91 -7.25
C ASN A 396 -8.53 19.96 -8.26
N GLN A 397 -9.46 20.49 -9.04
CA GLN A 397 -10.15 19.74 -10.10
C GLN A 397 -9.44 19.91 -11.45
N TYR A 398 -9.32 18.80 -12.19
CA TYR A 398 -8.70 18.73 -13.50
C TYR A 398 -9.59 17.99 -14.50
N ILE A 399 -9.36 18.25 -15.79
CA ILE A 399 -9.99 17.54 -16.91
C ILE A 399 -8.88 17.12 -17.86
N GLY A 400 -8.88 15.85 -18.27
CA GLY A 400 -7.88 15.33 -19.20
C GLY A 400 -7.86 13.81 -19.24
N ASP A 401 -7.24 13.26 -20.28
CA ASP A 401 -7.10 11.82 -20.45
C ASP A 401 -6.13 11.25 -19.39
N PRO A 402 -6.55 10.30 -18.54
CA PRO A 402 -5.64 9.61 -17.63
C PRO A 402 -4.65 8.70 -18.39
N ALA A 403 -4.84 8.51 -19.69
CA ALA A 403 -3.97 7.74 -20.58
C ALA A 403 -3.64 6.37 -20.00
N PHE A 404 -4.67 5.59 -19.65
CA PHE A 404 -4.48 4.28 -19.04
C PHE A 404 -3.77 3.30 -19.97
N ALA A 405 -2.92 2.45 -19.38
CA ALA A 405 -2.36 1.27 -20.02
C ALA A 405 -3.46 0.24 -20.37
N ALA A 406 -3.06 -0.87 -21.01
CA ALA A 406 -3.99 -1.86 -21.55
C ALA A 406 -4.83 -2.60 -20.48
N ASP A 407 -4.36 -2.67 -19.24
CA ASP A 407 -5.13 -3.19 -18.09
C ASP A 407 -6.31 -2.29 -17.68
N GLY A 408 -6.32 -1.05 -18.15
CA GLY A 408 -7.39 -0.09 -17.99
C GLY A 408 -7.36 0.72 -16.70
N TYR A 409 -6.25 0.76 -15.96
CA TYR A 409 -6.09 1.66 -14.81
C TYR A 409 -4.68 2.20 -14.53
N HIS A 410 -3.58 1.52 -14.93
CA HIS A 410 -2.24 2.10 -14.71
C HIS A 410 -2.03 3.30 -15.62
N LEU A 411 -1.41 4.35 -15.11
CA LEU A 411 -1.10 5.56 -15.83
C LEU A 411 0.05 5.32 -16.81
N THR A 412 0.08 6.12 -17.87
CA THR A 412 1.25 6.20 -18.76
C THR A 412 1.88 7.58 -18.66
N ALA A 413 3.08 7.76 -19.21
CA ALA A 413 3.79 9.04 -19.26
C ALA A 413 3.02 10.19 -19.95
N ARG A 414 1.88 9.91 -20.58
CA ARG A 414 1.00 10.91 -21.23
C ARG A 414 -0.20 11.31 -20.35
N SER A 415 -0.31 10.75 -19.16
CA SER A 415 -1.47 10.92 -18.29
C SER A 415 -1.61 12.36 -17.82
N ALA A 416 -2.84 12.88 -17.85
CA ALA A 416 -3.19 14.16 -17.26
C ALA A 416 -3.24 14.11 -15.71
N ALA A 417 -3.16 12.91 -15.12
CA ALA A 417 -3.16 12.68 -13.67
C ALA A 417 -1.78 12.89 -13.03
N LEU A 418 -0.70 12.94 -13.83
CA LEU A 418 0.68 13.00 -13.33
C LEU A 418 0.97 14.25 -12.49
N ASP A 419 1.56 14.06 -11.32
CA ASP A 419 2.00 15.11 -10.38
C ASP A 419 0.89 16.09 -9.94
N ARG A 420 -0.38 15.70 -10.03
CA ARG A 420 -1.54 16.57 -9.70
C ARG A 420 -2.16 16.33 -8.34
N GLY A 421 -1.73 15.29 -7.64
CA GLY A 421 -2.23 14.91 -6.33
C GLY A 421 -1.78 15.86 -5.22
N VAL A 422 -2.57 15.87 -4.15
CA VAL A 422 -2.27 16.53 -2.87
C VAL A 422 -1.76 15.51 -1.84
N ASP A 423 -1.05 15.93 -0.80
CA ASP A 423 -0.60 15.00 0.23
C ASP A 423 -1.78 14.48 1.06
N ALA A 424 -2.18 13.23 0.82
CA ALA A 424 -3.25 12.55 1.52
C ALA A 424 -2.74 11.57 2.61
N GLY A 425 -1.43 11.56 2.89
CA GLY A 425 -0.82 10.63 3.86
C GLY A 425 -0.82 9.16 3.40
N VAL A 426 -0.93 8.91 2.09
CA VAL A 426 -0.87 7.56 1.48
C VAL A 426 0.53 7.34 0.89
N ALA A 427 1.29 6.41 1.46
CA ALA A 427 2.72 6.26 1.19
C ALA A 427 3.05 5.37 -0.02
N VAL A 428 2.14 4.47 -0.39
CA VAL A 428 2.31 3.55 -1.53
C VAL A 428 1.03 3.52 -2.35
N ASP A 429 1.09 3.12 -3.60
CA ASP A 429 -0.04 3.02 -4.52
C ASP A 429 -0.70 1.62 -4.52
N VAL A 430 -1.41 1.26 -5.60
CA VAL A 430 -2.10 -0.04 -5.74
C VAL A 430 -1.15 -1.22 -5.95
N ASP A 431 0.02 -1.00 -6.53
CA ASP A 431 1.04 -2.03 -6.80
C ASP A 431 2.14 -2.05 -5.73
N GLY A 432 2.10 -1.11 -4.78
CA GLY A 432 3.01 -1.02 -3.65
C GLY A 432 4.20 -0.08 -3.89
N GLU A 433 4.12 0.73 -4.94
CA GLU A 433 5.15 1.67 -5.37
C GLU A 433 5.07 2.95 -4.52
N PRO A 434 6.21 3.52 -4.07
CA PRO A 434 6.19 4.67 -3.17
C PRO A 434 5.64 5.94 -3.84
N ARG A 435 4.80 6.67 -3.11
CA ARG A 435 4.30 8.00 -3.54
C ARG A 435 5.18 9.15 -3.01
N PRO A 436 5.52 10.15 -3.82
CA PRO A 436 6.07 11.40 -3.34
C PRO A 436 4.92 12.23 -2.75
N GLY A 437 4.85 12.38 -1.42
CA GLY A 437 3.69 13.01 -0.76
C GLY A 437 3.16 14.28 -1.46
N ARG A 438 4.05 15.21 -1.85
CA ARG A 438 3.75 16.30 -2.80
C ARG A 438 4.27 15.92 -4.19
N GLY A 439 3.42 16.07 -5.21
CA GLY A 439 3.72 15.62 -6.56
C GLY A 439 3.33 14.16 -6.81
N CYS A 440 2.49 13.57 -5.96
CA CYS A 440 1.90 12.27 -6.26
C CYS A 440 0.88 12.40 -7.40
N ASP A 441 0.56 11.27 -8.00
CA ASP A 441 -0.43 11.20 -9.06
C ASP A 441 -1.86 11.13 -8.50
N LEU A 442 -2.82 11.60 -9.30
CA LEU A 442 -4.22 11.33 -9.04
C LEU A 442 -4.55 9.88 -9.40
N GLY A 443 -5.40 9.24 -8.59
CA GLY A 443 -5.88 7.88 -8.85
C GLY A 443 -5.18 6.83 -7.98
N ALA A 444 -5.52 5.57 -8.24
CA ALA A 444 -5.02 4.41 -7.49
C ALA A 444 -3.55 4.07 -7.77
N ASP A 445 -3.08 4.42 -8.96
CA ASP A 445 -1.74 4.15 -9.48
C ASP A 445 -0.83 5.38 -9.26
N GLU A 446 0.46 5.14 -9.11
CA GLU A 446 1.52 6.15 -9.18
C GLU A 446 2.45 5.76 -10.32
N PHE A 447 2.64 6.65 -11.30
CA PHE A 447 3.46 6.33 -12.45
C PHE A 447 4.91 6.03 -12.01
N PRO A 448 5.47 4.84 -12.31
CA PRO A 448 6.67 4.33 -11.67
C PRO A 448 7.96 4.92 -12.27
N ALA A 449 8.07 6.24 -12.32
CA ALA A 449 9.25 6.97 -12.75
C ALA A 449 10.20 7.17 -11.56
N ALA A 450 11.27 6.37 -11.49
CA ALA A 450 12.25 6.46 -10.41
C ALA A 450 13.68 6.25 -10.90
N LEU A 451 14.63 6.99 -10.33
CA LEU A 451 16.04 6.88 -10.67
C LEU A 451 16.97 7.01 -9.46
N GLN A 452 18.16 6.43 -9.58
CA GLN A 452 19.28 6.63 -8.67
C GLN A 452 20.45 7.26 -9.41
N VAL A 453 20.99 8.35 -8.85
CA VAL A 453 22.17 9.04 -9.38
C VAL A 453 23.35 8.84 -8.44
N SER A 454 24.50 8.47 -8.99
CA SER A 454 25.76 8.43 -8.26
C SER A 454 26.87 9.14 -9.03
N LYS A 455 27.82 9.68 -8.28
CA LYS A 455 28.99 10.36 -8.82
C LYS A 455 30.20 10.05 -7.97
N VAL A 456 31.24 9.53 -8.60
CA VAL A 456 32.48 9.12 -7.93
C VAL A 456 33.66 9.82 -8.59
N ALA A 457 34.66 10.19 -7.80
CA ALA A 457 35.93 10.69 -8.31
C ALA A 457 36.97 9.56 -8.26
N GLY A 458 37.85 9.49 -9.25
CA GLY A 458 38.93 8.50 -9.30
C GLY A 458 40.00 8.69 -8.22
N ALA A 459 39.94 9.78 -7.44
CA ALA A 459 40.82 10.03 -6.31
C ALA A 459 40.13 10.96 -5.28
N ASP A 460 40.42 10.74 -3.99
CA ASP A 460 39.94 11.59 -2.88
C ASP A 460 40.72 12.90 -2.74
N ARG A 461 41.92 12.94 -3.34
CA ARG A 461 42.80 14.12 -3.39
C ARG A 461 43.37 14.31 -4.78
N VAL A 462 43.58 15.57 -5.17
CA VAL A 462 44.22 15.93 -6.45
C VAL A 462 45.27 17.02 -6.23
N SER A 463 46.39 16.91 -6.96
CA SER A 463 47.41 17.95 -7.03
C SER A 463 47.11 18.93 -8.16
N PRO A 464 47.48 20.22 -8.04
CA PRO A 464 47.40 21.17 -9.16
C PRO A 464 48.10 20.63 -10.41
N GLY A 465 47.49 20.84 -11.58
CA GLY A 465 48.00 20.36 -12.88
C GLY A 465 47.74 18.87 -13.17
N SER A 466 47.32 18.08 -12.18
CA SER A 466 47.02 16.65 -12.36
C SER A 466 45.63 16.41 -12.95
N ARG A 467 45.50 15.28 -13.66
CA ARG A 467 44.21 14.81 -14.16
C ARG A 467 43.38 14.19 -13.04
N LEU A 468 42.07 14.41 -13.12
CA LEU A 468 41.07 13.82 -12.25
C LEU A 468 39.91 13.32 -13.11
N THR A 469 39.50 12.08 -12.89
CA THR A 469 38.36 11.48 -13.60
C THR A 469 37.15 11.44 -12.68
N TYR A 470 36.01 11.89 -13.17
CA TYR A 470 34.71 11.69 -12.54
C TYR A 470 33.95 10.62 -13.30
N THR A 471 33.33 9.67 -12.59
CA THR A 471 32.37 8.71 -13.14
C THR A 471 30.99 9.10 -12.68
N LEU A 472 30.10 9.34 -13.63
CA LEU A 472 28.68 9.62 -13.39
C LEU A 472 27.90 8.38 -13.76
N ARG A 473 26.97 7.97 -12.91
CA ARG A 473 26.11 6.83 -13.18
C ARG A 473 24.68 7.15 -12.80
N VAL A 474 23.78 6.94 -13.76
CA VAL A 474 22.32 7.03 -13.59
C VAL A 474 21.76 5.63 -13.78
N THR A 475 21.05 5.14 -12.78
CA THR A 475 20.37 3.84 -12.84
C THR A 475 18.87 4.07 -12.79
N ASN A 476 18.13 3.52 -13.75
CA ASN A 476 16.68 3.53 -13.70
C ASN A 476 16.23 2.48 -12.66
N THR A 477 15.59 2.94 -11.59
CA THR A 477 15.07 2.09 -10.52
C THR A 477 13.55 1.91 -10.59
N GLY A 478 12.89 2.61 -11.51
CA GLY A 478 11.46 2.50 -11.80
C GLY A 478 11.16 1.45 -12.85
N ALA A 479 9.87 1.35 -13.20
CA ALA A 479 9.36 0.40 -14.18
C ALA A 479 9.10 1.04 -15.56
N ALA A 480 9.21 2.37 -15.68
CA ALA A 480 9.10 3.10 -16.95
C ALA A 480 10.46 3.50 -17.51
N ASP A 481 10.63 3.41 -18.83
CA ASP A 481 11.78 3.96 -19.55
C ASP A 481 11.93 5.46 -19.27
N LEU A 482 13.16 5.93 -19.03
CA LEU A 482 13.41 7.33 -18.68
C LEU A 482 14.17 8.07 -19.78
N HIS A 483 13.59 9.17 -20.26
CA HIS A 483 14.25 10.12 -21.14
C HIS A 483 14.95 11.19 -20.30
N ALA A 484 16.19 10.88 -19.91
CA ALA A 484 16.96 11.67 -18.96
C ALA A 484 17.73 12.81 -19.62
N ARG A 485 17.68 13.99 -19.00
CA ARG A 485 18.62 15.10 -19.18
C ARG A 485 19.58 15.13 -18.00
N ILE A 486 20.85 14.80 -18.24
CA ILE A 486 21.92 14.76 -17.23
C ILE A 486 22.75 16.02 -17.35
N THR A 487 22.90 16.78 -16.27
CA THR A 487 23.73 17.99 -16.23
C THR A 487 24.81 17.88 -15.14
N ASP A 488 26.07 17.86 -15.54
CA ASP A 488 27.22 17.93 -14.61
C ASP A 488 27.78 19.35 -14.57
N THR A 489 27.73 19.99 -13.41
CA THR A 489 28.31 21.33 -13.22
C THR A 489 29.71 21.21 -12.64
N LEU A 490 30.70 21.39 -13.50
CA LEU A 490 32.10 21.24 -13.13
C LEU A 490 32.57 22.32 -12.13
N PRO A 491 33.53 22.02 -11.24
CA PRO A 491 34.01 23.01 -10.27
C PRO A 491 34.78 24.15 -10.95
N ALA A 492 34.76 25.34 -10.36
CA ALA A 492 35.53 26.50 -10.86
C ALA A 492 37.06 26.32 -10.76
N GLY A 493 37.54 25.37 -9.95
CA GLY A 493 38.96 25.10 -9.73
C GLY A 493 39.62 24.16 -10.75
N ILE A 494 39.01 23.94 -11.92
CA ILE A 494 39.58 23.14 -13.01
C ILE A 494 40.09 24.03 -14.14
N ALA A 495 40.98 23.51 -14.98
CA ALA A 495 41.35 24.15 -16.24
C ALA A 495 40.25 23.94 -17.30
N PRO A 496 40.05 24.88 -18.24
CA PRO A 496 39.18 24.67 -19.40
C PRO A 496 39.68 23.50 -20.25
N GLY A 497 38.76 22.77 -20.87
CA GLY A 497 39.10 21.55 -21.60
C GLY A 497 38.00 21.11 -22.56
N ARG A 498 38.11 19.87 -23.04
CA ARG A 498 37.11 19.22 -23.88
C ARG A 498 36.83 17.81 -23.37
N THR A 499 35.59 17.36 -23.44
CA THR A 499 35.23 15.96 -23.20
C THR A 499 35.78 15.05 -24.30
N SER A 500 35.72 13.73 -24.09
CA SER A 500 36.04 12.71 -25.11
C SER A 500 35.25 12.91 -26.41
N GLY A 501 34.02 13.41 -26.33
CA GLY A 501 33.16 13.76 -27.47
C GLY A 501 33.41 15.15 -28.09
N GLY A 502 34.42 15.89 -27.64
CA GLY A 502 34.83 17.17 -28.24
C GLY A 502 34.11 18.41 -27.69
N THR A 503 33.14 18.27 -26.79
CA THR A 503 32.42 19.37 -26.15
C THR A 503 33.37 20.17 -25.27
N ALA A 504 33.53 21.47 -25.55
CA ALA A 504 34.33 22.35 -24.71
C ALA A 504 33.61 22.65 -23.40
N PHE A 505 34.36 22.66 -22.30
CA PHE A 505 33.85 23.05 -20.98
C PHE A 505 34.75 24.12 -20.37
N LEU A 506 34.13 24.96 -19.55
CA LEU A 506 34.78 26.04 -18.81
C LEU A 506 34.75 25.73 -17.31
N PRO A 507 35.65 26.35 -16.52
CA PRO A 507 35.60 26.24 -15.08
C PRO A 507 34.26 26.76 -14.54
N GLY A 508 33.57 25.97 -13.71
CA GLY A 508 32.22 26.31 -13.23
C GLY A 508 31.09 26.01 -14.23
N GLY A 509 31.42 25.54 -15.44
CA GLY A 509 30.47 25.36 -16.53
C GLY A 509 29.74 24.01 -16.49
N PRO A 510 28.49 23.95 -16.99
CA PRO A 510 27.75 22.72 -17.12
C PRO A 510 28.15 21.92 -18.37
N ILE A 511 28.08 20.60 -18.27
CA ILE A 511 28.05 19.68 -19.40
C ILE A 511 26.72 18.93 -19.35
N THR A 512 26.01 18.87 -20.47
CA THR A 512 24.68 18.25 -20.55
C THR A 512 24.66 17.11 -21.55
N TRP A 513 24.01 16.01 -21.17
CA TRP A 513 23.69 14.87 -22.02
C TRP A 513 22.18 14.58 -22.00
N THR A 514 21.71 13.95 -23.07
CA THR A 514 20.40 13.30 -23.10
C THR A 514 20.59 11.80 -23.32
N ALA A 515 19.84 10.98 -22.58
CA ALA A 515 19.95 9.53 -22.67
C ALA A 515 18.60 8.87 -22.39
N LEU A 516 18.31 7.79 -23.13
CA LEU A 516 17.27 6.84 -22.76
C LEU A 516 17.87 5.85 -21.76
N VAL A 517 17.34 5.81 -20.55
CA VAL A 517 17.73 4.85 -19.52
C VAL A 517 16.59 3.84 -19.36
N ALA A 518 16.72 2.71 -20.06
CA ALA A 518 15.66 1.71 -20.14
C ALA A 518 15.27 1.12 -18.77
N ALA A 519 14.00 0.78 -18.58
CA ALA A 519 13.51 0.06 -17.43
C ALA A 519 13.45 -1.46 -17.67
N PRO A 520 13.44 -2.27 -16.58
CA PRO A 520 13.95 -1.92 -15.26
C PRO A 520 15.49 -2.05 -15.22
N GLY A 521 16.15 -1.23 -14.40
CA GLY A 521 17.57 -1.42 -14.08
C GLY A 521 18.58 -0.98 -15.15
N GLY A 522 18.15 -0.33 -16.23
CA GLY A 522 19.06 0.25 -17.22
C GLY A 522 20.02 1.24 -16.58
N VAL A 523 21.24 1.29 -17.11
CA VAL A 523 22.32 2.12 -16.58
C VAL A 523 22.89 2.98 -17.69
N TRP A 524 22.92 4.28 -17.46
CA TRP A 524 23.75 5.20 -18.21
C TRP A 524 24.98 5.54 -17.37
N GLU A 525 26.17 5.42 -17.96
CA GLU A 525 27.44 5.73 -17.31
C GLU A 525 28.31 6.56 -18.26
N GLU A 526 28.93 7.60 -17.73
CA GLU A 526 29.83 8.48 -18.47
C GLU A 526 31.01 8.90 -17.60
N THR A 527 32.17 9.09 -18.24
CA THR A 527 33.39 9.54 -17.56
C THR A 527 33.81 10.93 -18.04
N VAL A 528 34.07 11.82 -17.09
CA VAL A 528 34.52 13.18 -17.35
C VAL A 528 35.92 13.35 -16.80
N VAL A 529 36.90 13.51 -17.69
CA VAL A 529 38.30 13.76 -17.33
C VAL A 529 38.55 15.26 -17.33
N VAL A 530 38.97 15.79 -16.18
CA VAL A 530 39.35 17.21 -16.00
C VAL A 530 40.80 17.32 -15.53
N THR A 531 41.36 18.53 -15.62
CA THR A 531 42.67 18.86 -15.04
C THR A 531 42.47 19.89 -13.94
N ALA A 532 43.02 19.65 -12.75
CA ALA A 532 42.99 20.62 -11.66
C ALA A 532 43.78 21.88 -12.06
N ALA A 533 43.20 23.07 -11.86
CA ALA A 533 43.88 24.31 -12.20
C ALA A 533 45.14 24.49 -11.34
N GLU A 534 46.21 25.05 -11.92
CA GLU A 534 47.45 25.39 -11.19
C GLU A 534 47.19 26.33 -10.00
N SER A 535 46.14 27.15 -10.09
CA SER A 535 45.71 28.08 -9.05
C SER A 535 44.74 27.47 -8.02
N GLN A 536 44.49 26.16 -8.04
CA GLN A 536 43.55 25.51 -7.12
C GLN A 536 44.09 25.52 -5.68
N THR A 537 43.32 26.11 -4.75
CA THR A 537 43.67 26.18 -3.32
C THR A 537 42.64 25.52 -2.40
N GLY A 538 41.43 25.26 -2.89
CA GLY A 538 40.31 24.69 -2.14
C GLY A 538 39.81 23.34 -2.68
N PRO A 539 38.87 22.67 -1.99
CA PRO A 539 38.29 21.42 -2.47
C PRO A 539 37.49 21.62 -3.77
N LEU A 540 37.59 20.65 -4.68
CA LEU A 540 36.78 20.60 -5.90
C LEU A 540 35.46 19.92 -5.60
N VAL A 541 34.37 20.67 -5.67
CA VAL A 541 33.00 20.15 -5.53
C VAL A 541 32.39 20.03 -6.91
N ASN A 542 32.13 18.80 -7.36
CA ASN A 542 31.45 18.54 -8.63
C ASN A 542 30.04 17.97 -8.35
N ARG A 543 29.03 18.48 -9.06
CA ARG A 543 27.62 18.14 -8.85
C ARG A 543 26.99 17.73 -10.17
N VAL A 544 26.34 16.56 -10.15
CA VAL A 544 25.45 16.11 -11.22
C VAL A 544 24.00 16.24 -10.78
N GLU A 545 23.15 16.71 -11.68
CA GLU A 545 21.70 16.78 -11.55
C GLU A 545 21.07 16.09 -12.76
N VAL A 546 20.00 15.34 -12.53
CA VAL A 546 19.28 14.56 -13.54
C VAL A 546 17.80 14.88 -13.40
N THR A 547 17.16 15.14 -14.54
CA THR A 547 15.71 15.28 -14.69
C THR A 547 15.26 14.43 -15.86
N THR A 548 14.06 13.88 -15.81
CA THR A 548 13.49 13.05 -16.89
C THR A 548 12.19 13.66 -17.41
N GLU A 549 11.79 13.32 -18.63
CA GLU A 549 10.48 13.71 -19.16
C GLU A 549 9.33 13.06 -18.37
N GLU A 550 9.60 11.91 -17.76
CA GLU A 550 8.71 11.11 -16.93
C GLU A 550 8.57 11.62 -15.48
N GLY A 551 9.18 12.75 -15.13
CA GLY A 551 9.04 13.37 -13.81
C GLY A 551 10.07 12.92 -12.76
N ALA A 552 10.79 11.81 -12.99
CA ALA A 552 11.88 11.38 -12.11
C ALA A 552 13.04 12.37 -12.12
N ALA A 553 13.58 12.67 -10.93
CA ALA A 553 14.73 13.56 -10.78
C ALA A 553 15.66 13.09 -9.64
N GLY A 554 16.93 13.47 -9.72
CA GLY A 554 17.91 13.12 -8.70
C GLY A 554 19.24 13.84 -8.92
N GLY A 555 20.15 13.73 -7.95
CA GLY A 555 21.45 14.35 -8.06
C GLY A 555 22.47 13.76 -7.11
N ALA A 556 23.74 13.91 -7.45
CA ALA A 556 24.85 13.48 -6.64
C ALA A 556 25.95 14.55 -6.62
N ARG A 557 26.73 14.57 -5.54
CA ARG A 557 27.89 15.46 -5.42
C ARG A 557 29.09 14.66 -4.94
N VAL A 558 30.27 15.05 -5.42
CA VAL A 558 31.55 14.53 -4.94
C VAL A 558 32.47 15.69 -4.58
N VAL A 559 33.26 15.52 -3.52
CA VAL A 559 34.22 16.50 -3.04
C VAL A 559 35.61 15.89 -3.07
N VAL A 560 36.53 16.52 -3.79
CA VAL A 560 37.93 16.10 -3.87
C VAL A 560 38.81 17.16 -3.21
N ASN A 561 39.62 16.75 -2.23
CA ASN A 561 40.46 17.67 -1.48
C ASN A 561 41.77 17.96 -2.22
N HIS A 562 42.48 19.04 -1.86
CA HIS A 562 43.82 19.27 -2.38
C HIS A 562 44.83 18.32 -1.71
N ALA A 563 45.81 17.83 -2.46
CA ALA A 563 46.94 17.12 -1.88
C ALA A 563 47.89 18.13 -1.19
N GLN A 564 48.07 18.03 0.13
CA GLN A 564 49.09 18.82 0.83
C GLN A 564 50.47 18.20 0.61
N VAL A 565 51.37 18.96 -0.01
CA VAL A 565 52.78 18.62 -0.07
C VAL A 565 53.42 19.10 1.24
N TYR A 566 53.73 18.17 2.15
CA TYR A 566 54.65 18.48 3.24
C TYR A 566 56.07 18.47 2.67
N LEU A 567 56.64 19.65 2.42
CA LEU A 567 58.07 19.78 2.18
C LEU A 567 58.81 19.37 3.47
N PRO A 568 59.75 18.41 3.45
CA PRO A 568 60.57 18.15 4.61
C PRO A 568 61.41 19.39 4.91
N LEU A 569 61.24 19.95 6.11
CA LEU A 569 62.10 21.00 6.63
C LEU A 569 63.49 20.39 6.86
N VAL A 570 64.42 20.63 5.93
CA VAL A 570 65.84 20.30 6.16
C VAL A 570 66.41 21.38 7.07
N LEU A 571 66.36 21.14 8.39
CA LEU A 571 67.18 21.89 9.34
C LEU A 571 68.65 21.49 9.11
N ARG A 572 69.42 22.38 8.48
CA ARG A 572 70.89 22.27 8.50
C ARG A 572 71.35 22.64 9.92
N ASP A 573 71.82 21.64 10.64
CA ASP A 573 72.40 21.78 11.97
C ASP A 573 73.81 22.39 11.83
N TYR A 574 73.97 23.67 12.17
CA TYR A 574 75.29 24.30 12.33
C TYR A 574 75.72 24.15 13.79
N SER A 575 76.34 23.02 14.12
CA SER A 575 77.01 22.85 15.40
C SER A 575 78.41 23.47 15.36
N ALA A 576 78.54 24.70 15.88
CA ALA A 576 79.80 25.20 16.41
C ALA A 576 79.54 26.21 17.54
N ALA A 577 79.96 25.81 18.75
CA ALA A 577 80.19 26.62 19.94
C ALA A 577 78.99 27.36 20.58
N CYS A 578 78.29 26.68 21.49
CA CYS A 578 78.06 27.25 22.83
C CYS A 578 77.68 26.15 23.85
N THR A 579 78.28 26.24 25.02
CA THR A 579 78.24 25.31 26.16
C THR A 579 76.88 25.21 26.84
N ALA A 580 76.54 23.96 27.18
CA ALA A 580 75.69 23.46 28.27
C ALA A 580 74.51 24.33 28.77
N HIS A 581 73.28 23.87 28.52
CA HIS A 581 72.34 23.45 29.57
C HIS A 581 71.19 22.63 28.96
N THR A 582 70.87 21.51 29.61
CA THR A 582 69.74 20.60 29.38
C THR A 582 68.40 21.34 29.29
N ALA A 583 67.64 21.14 28.21
CA ALA A 583 66.18 21.22 28.24
C ALA A 583 65.56 20.38 27.11
N ALA A 584 64.65 19.50 27.52
CA ALA A 584 63.98 18.51 26.70
C ALA A 584 62.99 19.15 25.71
N LEU A 585 62.85 18.46 24.57
CA LEU A 585 61.79 18.63 23.59
C LEU A 585 60.42 18.34 24.25
N VAL A 586 59.56 19.35 24.38
CA VAL A 586 58.12 19.15 24.58
C VAL A 586 57.37 20.03 23.58
N LEU A 587 56.85 19.39 22.54
CA LEU A 587 55.81 19.93 21.68
C LEU A 587 54.58 20.22 22.56
N SER A 588 54.31 21.49 22.84
CA SER A 588 52.98 21.91 23.28
C SER A 588 52.39 22.89 22.26
N THR A 589 51.24 22.51 21.73
CA THR A 589 50.40 23.29 20.85
C THR A 589 49.95 24.57 21.56
N ARG A 590 50.37 25.74 21.08
CA ARG A 590 49.58 26.99 21.14
C ARG A 590 50.20 28.08 20.28
N ARG A 591 49.37 28.68 19.43
CA ARG A 591 49.66 29.84 18.57
C ARG A 591 50.27 30.98 19.40
N MET A 592 51.38 31.56 18.95
CA MET A 592 51.78 32.93 19.31
C MET A 592 52.00 33.76 18.05
N TRP A 593 51.32 34.89 17.98
CA TRP A 593 51.58 35.97 17.04
C TRP A 593 52.72 36.85 17.59
N CYS A 594 53.80 37.03 16.83
CA CYS A 594 54.80 38.07 17.11
C CYS A 594 54.40 39.35 16.38
N ARG A 595 54.12 40.42 17.13
CA ARG A 595 53.93 41.79 16.63
C ARG A 595 55.24 42.55 16.86
N TRP A 596 55.90 42.99 15.79
CA TRP A 596 57.09 43.83 15.87
C TRP A 596 56.67 45.29 16.15
N GLY A 597 57.16 45.85 17.25
CA GLY A 597 57.07 47.29 17.54
C GLY A 597 58.41 47.96 17.21
N ILE A 598 58.37 48.99 16.37
CA ILE A 598 59.49 49.90 16.15
C ILE A 598 59.13 51.22 16.85
N SER A 599 59.98 51.63 17.79
CA SER A 599 59.91 52.86 18.56
C SER A 599 60.52 54.03 17.77
N SER A 600 59.94 55.23 17.91
CA SER A 600 60.54 56.50 17.50
C SER A 600 60.70 57.42 18.72
N PRO A 601 61.86 58.08 18.90
CA PRO A 601 62.14 58.86 20.10
C PRO A 601 61.64 60.31 19.98
N SER A 602 61.26 60.84 21.14
CA SER A 602 60.86 62.21 21.45
C SER A 602 61.90 63.28 21.07
N ARG A 603 61.44 64.50 20.74
CA ARG A 603 62.14 65.74 21.11
C ARG A 603 61.19 66.86 21.56
N PRO A 604 61.66 67.74 22.48
CA PRO A 604 60.84 68.70 23.21
C PRO A 604 60.97 70.15 22.67
N GLY A 605 60.01 70.99 23.05
CA GLY A 605 59.98 72.45 22.89
C GLY A 605 58.72 72.99 23.55
#